data_AF-A0A6N6N3X8-F1
#
_entry.id   AF-A0A6N6N3X8-F1
#
_cell.length_a   1.000
_cell.length_b   1.000
_cell.length_c   1.000
_cell.angle_alpha   90.00
_cell.angle_beta   90.00
_cell.angle_gamma   90.00
#
_symmetry.space_group_name_H-M   'P 1'
#
loop_
_entity.id
_entity.type
_entity.pdbx_description
1 polymer ?
#
loop_
_entity_poly.entity_id
_entity_poly.type
_entity_poly.pdbx_seq_one_letter_code
_entity_poly.pdbx_strand_id
1 'polypeptide(L)' 'MKFTEYIKQEGYTRYRGAVDDSVYEYFQCPNPEKATWYFKKGSYQCTGCKEQCETDSSEGFQMFLFTE' A
#
# COMPACT_ATOMS: atom_id res chain seq x y z
N MET A 1 -19.91 3.95 -3.26
CA MET A 1 -19.03 3.47 -2.18
C MET A 1 -17.62 3.95 -2.44
N LYS A 2 -16.88 4.42 -1.42
CA LYS A 2 -15.47 4.76 -1.61
C LYS A 2 -14.65 3.46 -1.63
N PHE A 3 -13.67 3.36 -2.54
CA PHE A 3 -12.81 2.16 -2.64
C PHE A 3 -12.14 1.80 -1.31
N THR A 4 -11.77 2.82 -0.52
CA THR A 4 -11.21 2.65 0.84
C THR A 4 -12.15 1.96 1.83
N GLU A 5 -13.47 2.03 1.65
CA GLU A 5 -14.43 1.29 2.47
C GLU A 5 -14.48 -0.18 2.05
N TYR A 6 -14.47 -0.44 0.73
CA TYR A 6 -14.45 -1.79 0.17
C TYR A 6 -13.24 -2.59 0.66
N ILE A 7 -12.01 -2.04 0.52
CA ILE A 7 -10.81 -2.77 0.94
C ILE A 7 -10.74 -2.99 2.46
N LYS A 8 -11.33 -2.10 3.27
CA LYS A 8 -11.47 -2.33 4.72
C LYS A 8 -12.41 -3.49 5.02
N GLN A 9 -13.50 -3.63 4.27
CA GLN A 9 -14.43 -4.76 4.39
C GLN A 9 -13.78 -6.08 3.92
N GLU A 10 -12.91 -6.02 2.92
CA GLU A 10 -12.12 -7.15 2.40
C GLU A 10 -11.03 -7.64 3.37
N GLY A 11 -10.84 -6.93 4.49
CA GLY A 11 -9.88 -7.26 5.55
C GLY A 11 -8.52 -6.60 5.40
N TYR A 12 -8.37 -5.61 4.50
CA TYR A 12 -7.13 -4.84 4.43
C TYR A 12 -7.03 -3.84 5.60
N THR A 13 -5.83 -3.73 6.15
CA THR A 13 -5.50 -2.79 7.24
C THR A 13 -4.58 -1.70 6.72
N ARG A 14 -4.63 -0.50 7.30
CA ARG A 14 -3.77 0.60 6.84
C ARG A 14 -2.31 0.24 7.09
N TYR A 15 -1.50 0.19 6.03
CA TYR A 15 -0.07 -0.02 6.13
C TYR A 15 0.58 1.24 6.69
N ARG A 16 1.35 1.10 7.77
CA ARG A 16 2.06 2.20 8.45
C ARG A 16 3.58 2.09 8.35
N GLY A 17 4.08 1.08 7.65
CA GLY A 17 5.50 0.93 7.38
C GLY A 17 6.01 1.97 6.39
N ALA A 18 7.33 2.06 6.27
CA ALA A 18 7.94 2.79 5.17
C ALA A 18 7.75 2.00 3.87
N VAL A 19 7.57 2.73 2.78
CA VAL A 19 7.51 2.18 1.42
C VAL A 19 8.63 2.83 0.65
N ASP A 20 9.52 2.01 0.13
CA ASP A 20 10.68 2.42 -0.65
C ASP A 20 10.28 3.05 -1.98
N ASP A 21 11.13 3.94 -2.50
CA ASP A 21 10.84 4.67 -3.73
C ASP A 21 10.71 3.74 -4.94
N SER A 22 11.43 2.61 -4.95
CA SER A 22 11.38 1.62 -6.01
C SER A 22 9.99 1.02 -6.23
N VAL A 23 9.13 1.00 -5.21
CA VAL A 23 7.72 0.58 -5.36
C VAL A 23 6.96 1.57 -6.24
N TYR A 24 7.17 2.87 -6.02
CA TYR A 24 6.52 3.92 -6.80
C TYR A 24 7.09 3.99 -8.22
N GLU A 25 8.39 3.79 -8.38
CA GLU A 25 9.03 3.69 -9.70
C GLU A 25 8.48 2.51 -10.52
N TYR A 26 8.30 1.34 -9.90
CA TYR A 26 7.71 0.16 -10.54
C TYR A 26 6.29 0.43 -11.07
N PHE A 27 5.47 1.11 -10.27
CA PHE A 27 4.12 1.51 -10.66
C PHE A 27 4.06 2.80 -11.50
N GLN A 28 5.22 3.39 -11.82
CA GLN A 28 5.33 4.68 -12.49
C GLN A 28 4.45 5.77 -11.85
N CYS A 29 4.40 5.79 -10.51
CA CYS A 29 3.47 6.61 -9.76
C CYS A 29 3.83 8.10 -9.88
N PRO A 30 2.95 8.96 -10.43
CA PRO A 30 3.27 10.37 -10.64
C PRO A 30 3.27 11.20 -9.35
N ASN A 31 2.67 10.69 -8.27
CA ASN A 31 2.52 11.41 -6.99
C ASN A 31 2.63 10.46 -5.79
N PRO A 32 3.85 9.99 -5.45
CA PRO A 32 4.07 9.08 -4.33
C PRO A 32 3.63 9.68 -2.99
N GLU A 33 3.67 11.00 -2.82
CA GLU A 33 3.20 11.71 -1.63
C GLU A 33 1.70 11.51 -1.31
N LYS A 34 0.88 11.16 -2.31
CA LYS A 34 -0.54 10.87 -2.14
C LYS A 34 -0.81 9.38 -1.93
N ALA A 35 0.20 8.53 -2.09
CA ALA A 35 0.06 7.10 -1.95
C ALA A 35 -0.38 6.75 -0.52
N THR A 36 -1.40 5.91 -0.42
CA THR A 36 -1.85 5.36 0.86
C THR A 36 -1.99 3.87 0.67
N TRP A 37 -1.09 3.12 1.28
CA TRP A 37 -1.07 1.68 1.18
C TRP A 37 -1.88 1.02 2.30
N TYR A 38 -2.53 -0.07 1.93
CA TYR A 38 -3.21 -0.98 2.83
C TYR A 38 -2.63 -2.38 2.62
N PHE A 39 -2.59 -3.17 3.67
CA PHE A 39 -2.02 -4.51 3.68
C PHE A 39 -3.03 -5.54 4.18
N LYS A 40 -3.07 -6.65 3.46
CA LYS A 40 -3.69 -7.92 3.82
C LYS A 40 -2.63 -8.99 3.62
N LYS A 41 -2.69 -10.11 4.34
CA LYS A 41 -1.69 -11.18 4.22
C LYS A 41 -1.49 -11.59 2.74
N GLY A 42 -0.34 -11.25 2.18
CA GLY A 42 0.03 -11.54 0.78
C GLY A 42 -0.45 -10.52 -0.27
N SER A 43 -0.96 -9.35 0.12
CA SER A 43 -1.30 -8.27 -0.83
C SER A 43 -1.21 -6.89 -0.20
N TYR A 44 -0.65 -5.95 -0.97
CA TYR A 44 -0.58 -4.53 -0.70
C TYR A 44 -1.40 -3.77 -1.74
N GLN A 45 -2.33 -2.94 -1.27
CA GLN A 45 -3.27 -2.21 -2.10
C GLN A 45 -3.13 -0.71 -1.86
N CYS A 46 -2.79 0.04 -2.90
CA CYS A 46 -2.74 1.49 -2.88
C CYS A 46 -4.14 2.09 -3.12
N THR A 47 -4.49 3.13 -2.37
CA THR A 47 -5.70 3.95 -2.59
C THR A 47 -5.40 5.42 -2.84
N GLY A 48 -4.14 5.75 -3.15
CA GLY A 48 -3.70 7.13 -3.40
C GLY A 48 -3.99 7.63 -4.82
N CYS A 49 -4.17 6.71 -5.77
CA CYS A 49 -4.44 6.99 -7.17
C CYS A 49 -5.74 6.30 -7.63
N LYS A 50 -6.25 6.70 -8.81
CA LYS A 50 -7.44 6.08 -9.42
C LYS A 50 -7.19 4.65 -9.91
N GLU A 51 -5.94 4.34 -10.22
CA GLU A 51 -5.51 3.04 -10.75
C GLU A 51 -5.57 1.94 -9.69
N GLN A 52 -5.57 2.31 -8.41
CA GLN A 52 -5.68 1.36 -7.30
C GLN A 52 -4.65 0.23 -7.44
N CYS A 53 -3.38 0.60 -7.51
CA CYS A 53 -2.28 -0.33 -7.72
C CYS A 53 -2.24 -1.41 -6.62
N GLU A 54 -2.08 -2.66 -7.02
CA GLU A 54 -1.94 -3.80 -6.11
C GLU A 54 -0.63 -4.54 -6.38
N THR A 55 0.03 -5.01 -5.33
CA THR A 55 1.19 -5.91 -5.41
C THR A 55 1.14 -6.97 -4.32
N ASP A 56 1.45 -8.22 -4.66
CA ASP A 56 1.66 -9.29 -3.68
C ASP A 56 3.09 -9.31 -3.12
N SER A 57 4.03 -8.60 -3.77
CA SER A 57 5.42 -8.53 -3.32
C SER A 57 5.56 -7.60 -2.12
N SER A 58 6.26 -8.10 -1.09
CA SER A 58 6.69 -7.31 0.06
C SER A 58 7.97 -6.51 -0.20
N GLU A 59 8.55 -6.61 -1.40
CA GLU A 59 9.75 -5.85 -1.76
C GLU A 59 9.48 -4.34 -1.70
N GLY A 60 10.37 -3.60 -1.04
CA GLY A 60 10.20 -2.17 -0.77
C GLY A 60 9.18 -1.83 0.34
N PHE A 61 8.43 -2.80 0.88
CA PHE A 61 7.55 -2.59 2.03
C PHE A 61 8.29 -2.94 3.33
N GLN A 62 8.81 -1.91 4.00
CA GLN A 62 9.52 -2.06 5.26
C GLN A 62 8.56 -1.96 6.45
N MET A 63 8.28 -3.08 7.10
CA MET A 63 7.56 -3.09 8.37
C MET A 63 8.51 -2.60 9.46
N PHE A 64 8.12 -1.54 10.17
CA PHE A 64 8.79 -1.20 11.42
C PHE A 64 8.51 -2.32 12.42
N LEU A 65 9.53 -3.17 12.65
CA LEU A 65 9.58 -4.00 13.84
C LEU A 65 9.80 -3.04 15.02
N PHE A 66 8.72 -2.63 15.67
CA PHE A 66 8.83 -2.09 17.02
C PHE A 66 9.42 -3.23 17.87
N THR A 67 10.72 -3.15 18.13
CA THR A 67 11.38 -4.01 19.11
C THR A 67 11.17 -3.30 20.44
N GLU A 68 10.38 -3.91 21.32
CA GLU A 68 10.16 -3.44 22.70
C GLU A 68 11.43 -3.59 23.55
#